data_AF-M6V2K8-F1
#
_entry.id   AF-M6V2K8-F1
#
_cell.length_a   1.000
_cell.length_b   1.000
_cell.length_c   1.000
_cell.angle_alpha   90.00
_cell.angle_beta   90.00
_cell.angle_gamma   90.00
#
_symmetry.space_group_name_H-M   'P 1'
#
loop_
_entity.id
_entity.type
_entity.pdbx_description
1 polymer ?
#
loop_
_entity_poly.entity_id
_entity_poly.type
_entity_poly.pdbx_seq_one_letter_code
_entity_poly.pdbx_strand_id
1 'polypeptide(L)'
;MLPNELLEKFNRGNDCEVVIPGLEHEDGRPVTVTLPINSSTIGLHTRLSEINKRMVAIENDHVEWFNITTNEFQRLCEEYNKNLGDAAINLQDFAANFYNLVPEPLREEWLKGQNETIRLRGEYEKILRSKFYALVSNADEYVAILDVIPFQYPNYSNYLSFLGRLEIATPRRTDPEKK
;
A
#
# COMPACT_ATOMS: atom_id res chain seq x y z
N MET A 1 6.79 -13.16 -14.93
CA MET A 1 7.43 -12.15 -15.80
C MET A 1 8.40 -11.38 -14.95
N LEU A 2 9.61 -11.19 -15.43
CA LEU A 2 10.60 -10.36 -14.75
C LEU A 2 10.14 -8.89 -14.81
N PRO A 3 10.49 -8.04 -13.82
CA PRO A 3 10.11 -6.62 -13.81
C PRO A 3 10.38 -5.92 -15.15
N ASN A 4 11.50 -6.25 -15.81
CA ASN A 4 11.89 -5.66 -17.10
C ASN A 4 10.90 -5.96 -18.25
N GLU A 5 10.37 -7.19 -18.32
CA GLU A 5 9.38 -7.57 -19.37
C GLU A 5 8.02 -6.87 -19.18
N LEU A 6 7.68 -6.53 -17.93
CA LEU A 6 6.50 -5.74 -17.60
C LEU A 6 6.71 -4.27 -17.95
N LEU A 7 7.86 -3.69 -17.59
CA LEU A 7 8.20 -2.30 -17.88
C LEU A 7 8.22 -1.99 -19.39
N GLU A 8 8.78 -2.89 -20.21
CA GLU A 8 8.79 -2.75 -21.68
C GLU A 8 7.38 -2.75 -22.30
N LYS A 9 6.40 -3.41 -21.68
CA LYS A 9 5.01 -3.44 -22.17
C LYS A 9 4.29 -2.12 -21.97
N PHE A 10 4.65 -1.33 -20.97
CA PHE A 10 3.92 -0.13 -20.61
C PHE A 10 4.26 1.09 -21.52
N ASN A 11 5.37 1.06 -22.25
CA ASN A 11 5.86 2.21 -23.04
C ASN A 11 5.25 2.35 -24.45
N ARG A 12 3.91 2.24 -24.61
CA ARG A 12 3.25 2.11 -25.93
C ARG A 12 2.31 3.26 -26.35
N GLY A 13 2.25 4.38 -25.65
CA GLY A 13 1.27 5.44 -25.94
C GLY A 13 1.71 6.88 -25.64
N ASN A 14 0.78 7.83 -25.79
CA ASN A 14 1.01 9.28 -25.83
C ASN A 14 0.93 9.91 -24.43
N ASP A 15 1.73 9.37 -23.53
CA ASP A 15 1.26 9.05 -22.19
C ASP A 15 2.27 9.52 -21.14
N CYS A 16 1.80 9.97 -19.98
CA CYS A 16 2.66 10.64 -19.01
C CYS A 16 3.76 9.69 -18.50
N GLU A 17 5.01 10.14 -18.58
CA GLU A 17 6.14 9.47 -17.94
C GLU A 17 6.09 9.69 -16.42
N VAL A 18 6.08 8.60 -15.67
CA VAL A 18 6.02 8.59 -14.21
C VAL A 18 7.11 7.69 -13.66
N VAL A 19 7.84 8.20 -12.66
CA VAL A 19 8.83 7.43 -11.90
C VAL A 19 8.15 6.44 -10.97
N ILE A 20 8.62 5.19 -10.96
CA ILE A 20 8.27 4.17 -9.96
C ILE A 20 9.11 4.39 -8.69
N PRO A 21 8.52 4.81 -7.56
CA PRO A 21 9.28 5.10 -6.35
C PRO A 21 9.95 3.85 -5.77
N GLY A 22 11.21 3.97 -5.36
CA GLY A 22 11.98 2.89 -4.72
C GLY A 22 12.55 1.85 -5.67
N LEU A 23 12.35 1.99 -6.99
CA LEU A 23 12.89 1.09 -8.00
C LEU A 23 13.94 1.80 -8.86
N GLU A 24 15.12 1.19 -8.98
CA GLU A 24 16.27 1.71 -9.71
C GLU A 24 16.84 0.63 -10.65
N HIS A 25 17.40 1.06 -11.77
CA HIS A 25 18.23 0.22 -12.62
C HIS A 25 19.57 -0.09 -11.95
N GLU A 26 20.32 -1.07 -12.48
CA GLU A 26 21.64 -1.46 -11.95
C GLU A 26 22.66 -0.30 -11.93
N ASP A 27 22.47 0.69 -12.79
CA ASP A 27 23.28 1.91 -12.87
C ASP A 27 22.82 3.04 -11.92
N GLY A 28 21.84 2.77 -11.06
CA GLY A 28 21.28 3.72 -10.09
C GLY A 28 20.29 4.73 -10.67
N ARG A 29 19.91 4.62 -11.95
CA ARG A 29 18.87 5.50 -12.52
C ARG A 29 17.47 5.06 -12.07
N PRO A 30 16.55 6.01 -11.82
CA PRO A 30 15.19 5.68 -11.45
C PRO A 30 14.47 4.97 -12.60
N VAL A 31 13.64 3.99 -12.26
CA VAL A 31 12.78 3.32 -13.25
C VAL A 31 11.57 4.22 -13.56
N THR A 32 11.31 4.45 -14.85
CA THR A 32 10.13 5.17 -15.32
C THR A 32 9.20 4.26 -16.13
N VAL A 33 7.93 4.66 -16.17
CA VAL A 33 6.90 4.06 -17.03
C VAL A 33 6.09 5.14 -17.71
N THR A 34 5.60 4.83 -18.90
CA THR A 34 4.66 5.69 -19.61
C THR A 34 3.25 5.13 -19.44
N LEU A 35 2.30 5.96 -18.97
CA LEU A 35 0.92 5.52 -18.68
C LEU A 35 -0.15 6.44 -19.28
N PRO A 36 -1.20 5.87 -19.92
CA PRO A 36 -2.30 6.67 -20.45
C PRO A 36 -3.13 7.23 -19.31
N ILE A 37 -2.95 8.51 -19.01
CA ILE A 37 -3.67 9.17 -17.92
C ILE A 37 -5.00 9.76 -18.42
N ASN A 38 -6.06 9.60 -17.62
CA ASN A 38 -7.34 10.24 -17.88
C ASN A 38 -7.19 11.78 -17.87
N SER A 39 -7.98 12.47 -18.70
CA SER A 39 -7.99 13.94 -18.69
C SER A 39 -8.65 14.53 -17.44
N SER A 40 -8.20 15.70 -17.01
CA SER A 40 -8.77 16.40 -15.85
C SER A 40 -10.19 16.90 -16.14
N THR A 41 -11.18 16.29 -15.50
CA THR A 41 -12.60 16.67 -15.57
C THR A 41 -13.15 16.94 -14.15
N ILE A 42 -14.21 17.74 -14.04
CA ILE A 42 -14.88 17.97 -12.73
C ILE A 42 -15.29 16.63 -12.11
N GLY A 43 -15.84 15.71 -12.91
CA GLY A 43 -16.25 14.38 -12.45
C GLY A 43 -15.09 13.52 -11.93
N LEU A 44 -13.91 13.62 -12.54
CA LEU A 44 -12.70 12.95 -12.05
C LEU A 44 -12.27 13.52 -10.68
N HIS A 45 -12.25 14.84 -10.52
CA HIS A 45 -11.89 15.49 -9.25
C HIS A 45 -12.84 15.11 -8.12
N THR A 46 -14.15 15.08 -8.36
CA THR A 46 -15.14 14.65 -7.36
C THR A 46 -14.86 13.21 -6.93
N ARG A 47 -14.64 12.30 -7.88
CA ARG A 47 -14.35 10.89 -7.59
C ARG A 47 -13.04 10.72 -6.83
N LEU A 48 -11.97 11.41 -7.23
CA LEU A 48 -10.68 11.37 -6.53
C LEU A 48 -10.79 11.93 -5.11
N SER A 49 -11.58 12.99 -4.89
CA SER A 49 -11.83 13.53 -3.56
C SER A 49 -12.50 12.52 -2.64
N GLU A 50 -13.52 11.80 -3.12
CA GLU A 50 -14.20 10.75 -2.37
C GLU A 50 -13.27 9.58 -2.06
N ILE A 51 -12.48 9.14 -3.05
CA ILE A 51 -11.46 8.11 -2.88
C ILE A 51 -10.45 8.52 -1.81
N ASN A 52 -9.87 9.72 -1.91
CA ASN A 52 -8.88 10.23 -0.95
C ASN A 52 -9.45 10.32 0.47
N LYS A 53 -10.71 10.75 0.65
CA LYS A 53 -11.38 10.75 1.97
C LYS A 53 -11.48 9.35 2.55
N ARG A 54 -11.87 8.36 1.74
CA ARG A 54 -11.97 6.96 2.17
C ARG A 54 -10.61 6.36 2.48
N MET A 55 -9.57 6.71 1.72
CA MET A 55 -8.19 6.30 2.02
C MET A 55 -7.77 6.75 3.40
N VAL A 56 -7.92 8.05 3.71
CA VAL A 56 -7.53 8.60 5.01
C VAL A 56 -8.27 7.94 6.17
N ALA A 57 -9.57 7.69 6.02
CA ALA A 57 -10.36 7.02 7.06
C ALA A 57 -9.82 5.61 7.35
N ILE A 58 -9.65 4.77 6.32
CA ILE A 58 -9.17 3.39 6.50
C ILE A 58 -7.72 3.35 6.97
N GLU A 59 -6.88 4.27 6.51
CA GLU A 59 -5.47 4.32 6.92
C GLU A 59 -5.31 4.59 8.41
N ASN A 60 -6.09 5.53 8.95
CA ASN A 60 -6.09 5.82 10.38
C ASN A 60 -6.51 4.59 11.20
N ASP A 61 -7.64 3.96 10.83
CA ASP A 61 -8.15 2.77 11.51
C ASP A 61 -7.14 1.61 11.42
N HIS A 62 -6.53 1.41 10.25
CA HIS A 62 -5.56 0.36 10.00
C HIS A 62 -4.29 0.53 10.84
N VAL A 63 -3.75 1.75 10.91
CA VAL A 63 -2.57 2.06 11.73
C VAL A 63 -2.88 1.86 13.22
N GLU A 64 -4.06 2.27 13.67
CA GLU A 64 -4.52 2.05 15.04
C GLU A 64 -4.56 0.55 15.38
N TRP A 65 -5.27 -0.25 14.59
CA TRP A 65 -5.40 -1.69 14.81
C TRP A 65 -4.06 -2.43 14.70
N PHE A 66 -3.20 -2.04 13.75
CA PHE A 66 -1.86 -2.61 13.62
C PHE A 66 -1.02 -2.35 14.87
N ASN A 67 -1.06 -1.13 15.42
CA ASN A 67 -0.34 -0.77 16.63
C ASN A 67 -0.89 -1.49 17.86
N ILE A 68 -2.22 -1.55 18.03
CA ILE A 68 -2.87 -2.30 19.12
C ILE A 68 -2.41 -3.76 19.09
N THR A 69 -2.48 -4.39 17.92
CA THR A 69 -2.17 -5.81 17.78
C THR A 69 -0.69 -6.11 17.96
N THR A 70 0.19 -5.19 17.52
CA THR A 70 1.65 -5.31 17.71
C THR A 70 2.03 -5.13 19.18
N ASN A 71 1.45 -4.15 19.86
CA ASN A 71 1.67 -3.91 21.28
C ASN A 71 1.17 -5.09 22.13
N GLU A 72 0.01 -5.66 21.78
CA GLU A 72 -0.51 -6.84 22.44
C GLU A 72 0.43 -8.05 22.27
N PHE A 73 0.98 -8.25 21.07
CA PHE A 73 1.96 -9.30 20.82
C PHE A 73 3.22 -9.14 21.69
N GLN A 74 3.74 -7.90 21.80
CA GLN A 74 4.89 -7.60 22.65
C GLN A 74 4.57 -7.83 24.13
N ARG A 75 3.41 -7.37 24.60
CA ARG A 75 2.92 -7.58 25.97
C ARG A 75 2.84 -9.07 26.31
N LEU A 76 2.35 -9.90 25.40
CA LEU A 76 2.27 -11.36 25.58
C LEU A 76 3.66 -11.99 25.69
N CYS A 77 4.63 -11.51 24.91
CA CYS A 77 6.03 -11.95 25.01
C CYS A 77 6.66 -11.56 26.36
N GLU A 78 6.43 -10.33 26.80
CA GLU A 78 6.92 -9.82 28.08
C GLU A 78 6.32 -10.60 29.26
N GLU A 79 5.02 -10.88 29.22
CA GLU A 79 4.34 -11.64 30.28
C GLU A 79 4.86 -13.08 30.34
N TYR A 80 5.09 -13.72 29.18
CA TYR A 80 5.72 -15.04 29.14
C TYR A 80 7.12 -15.03 29.76
N ASN A 81 7.91 -13.99 29.48
CA ASN A 81 9.29 -13.88 29.96
C ASN A 81 9.43 -13.41 31.41
N LYS A 82 8.35 -12.90 32.04
CA LYS A 82 8.34 -12.17 33.32
C LYS A 82 9.06 -12.85 34.50
N ASN A 83 9.20 -14.18 34.46
CA ASN A 83 9.85 -14.96 35.53
C ASN A 83 10.92 -15.95 35.01
N LEU A 84 11.35 -15.82 33.74
CA LEU A 84 12.26 -16.79 33.12
C LEU A 84 13.75 -16.47 33.31
N GLY A 85 14.09 -15.23 33.67
CA GLY A 85 15.49 -14.81 33.87
C GLY A 85 16.35 -15.11 32.63
N ASP A 86 17.44 -15.86 32.81
CA ASP A 86 18.35 -16.25 31.72
C ASP A 86 17.70 -17.16 30.66
N ALA A 87 16.54 -17.77 30.96
CA ALA A 87 15.78 -18.58 30.02
C ALA A 87 14.77 -17.77 29.19
N ALA A 88 14.73 -16.43 29.33
CA ALA A 88 13.88 -15.58 28.52
C ALA A 88 14.23 -15.70 27.03
N ILE A 89 13.20 -15.74 26.19
CA ILE A 89 13.36 -15.87 24.75
C ILE A 89 13.17 -14.52 24.05
N ASN A 90 13.79 -14.35 22.88
CA ASN A 90 13.59 -13.16 22.07
C ASN A 90 12.23 -13.21 21.34
N LEU A 91 11.85 -12.07 20.74
CA LEU A 91 10.57 -11.93 20.04
C LEU A 91 10.42 -12.89 18.85
N GLN A 92 11.51 -13.25 18.18
CA GLN A 92 11.51 -14.14 17.02
C GLN A 92 11.23 -15.60 17.43
N ASP A 93 11.87 -16.06 18.51
CA ASP A 93 11.64 -17.38 19.09
C ASP A 93 10.24 -17.49 19.70
N PHE A 94 9.76 -16.41 20.34
CA PHE A 94 8.39 -16.31 20.82
C PHE A 94 7.39 -16.41 19.66
N ALA A 95 7.61 -15.69 18.55
CA ALA A 95 6.75 -15.76 17.36
C ALA A 95 6.71 -17.16 16.76
N ALA A 96 7.85 -17.83 16.64
CA ALA A 96 7.92 -19.20 16.12
C ALA A 96 7.13 -20.22 16.97
N ASN A 97 6.97 -19.96 18.27
CA ASN A 97 6.31 -20.85 19.22
C ASN A 97 5.01 -20.28 19.79
N PHE A 98 4.49 -19.19 19.24
CA PHE A 98 3.40 -18.39 19.84
C PHE A 98 2.20 -19.24 20.27
N TYR A 99 1.75 -20.13 19.39
CA TYR A 99 0.63 -21.02 19.69
C TYR A 99 0.93 -22.01 20.83
N ASN A 100 2.17 -22.40 21.06
CA ASN A 100 2.49 -23.29 22.17
C ASN A 100 2.68 -22.54 23.50
N LEU A 101 3.09 -21.27 23.44
CA LEU A 101 3.48 -20.48 24.61
C LEU A 101 2.34 -19.65 25.20
N VAL A 102 1.38 -19.23 24.38
CA VAL A 102 0.30 -18.34 24.80
C VAL A 102 -0.99 -19.13 25.08
N PRO A 103 -1.63 -18.93 26.24
CA PRO A 103 -2.94 -19.53 26.54
C PRO A 103 -3.99 -19.19 25.49
N GLU A 104 -4.87 -20.16 25.20
CA GLU A 104 -5.91 -20.03 24.17
C GLU A 104 -6.75 -18.74 24.25
N PRO A 105 -7.27 -18.31 25.41
CA PRO A 105 -8.10 -17.10 25.48
C PRO A 105 -7.36 -15.84 25.02
N LEU A 106 -6.07 -15.72 25.35
CA LEU A 106 -5.23 -14.58 24.97
C LEU A 106 -4.86 -14.63 23.48
N ARG A 107 -4.63 -15.84 22.94
CA ARG A 107 -4.42 -16.01 21.49
C ARG A 107 -5.67 -15.61 20.71
N GLU A 108 -6.86 -15.99 21.16
CA GLU A 108 -8.11 -15.64 20.49
C GLU A 108 -8.33 -14.13 20.44
N GLU A 109 -8.02 -13.42 21.52
CA GLU A 109 -8.10 -11.96 21.56
C GLU A 109 -7.11 -11.32 20.58
N TRP A 110 -5.86 -11.75 20.59
CA TRP A 110 -4.85 -11.28 19.62
C TRP A 110 -5.25 -11.59 18.16
N LEU A 111 -5.81 -12.78 17.90
CA LEU A 111 -6.29 -13.17 16.58
C LEU A 111 -7.43 -12.29 16.07
N LYS A 112 -8.31 -11.77 16.95
CA LYS A 112 -9.33 -10.81 16.55
C LYS A 112 -8.70 -9.52 16.02
N GLY A 113 -7.67 -8.99 16.70
CA GLY A 113 -6.92 -7.82 16.24
C GLY A 113 -6.19 -8.04 14.91
N GLN A 114 -5.59 -9.23 14.73
CA GLN A 114 -4.97 -9.62 13.46
C GLN A 114 -5.98 -9.71 12.32
N ASN A 115 -7.12 -10.35 12.55
CA ASN A 115 -8.17 -10.48 11.54
C ASN A 115 -8.70 -9.11 11.10
N GLU A 116 -8.88 -8.19 12.05
CA GLU A 116 -9.33 -6.83 11.74
C GLU A 116 -8.28 -6.03 10.96
N THR A 117 -7.01 -6.17 11.34
CA THR A 117 -5.87 -5.59 10.62
C THR A 117 -5.80 -6.10 9.17
N ILE A 118 -5.99 -7.41 8.96
CA ILE A 118 -6.03 -8.04 7.62
C ILE A 118 -7.23 -7.54 6.81
N ARG A 119 -8.41 -7.42 7.44
CA ARG A 119 -9.62 -6.88 6.79
C ARG A 119 -9.38 -5.45 6.30
N LEU A 120 -8.90 -4.57 7.18
CA LEU A 120 -8.62 -3.17 6.87
C LEU A 120 -7.55 -3.02 5.80
N ARG A 121 -6.49 -3.84 5.85
CA ARG A 121 -5.48 -3.93 4.79
C ARG A 121 -6.13 -4.21 3.43
N GLY A 122 -6.95 -5.25 3.36
CA GLY A 122 -7.62 -5.64 2.12
C GLY A 122 -8.58 -4.56 1.60
N GLU A 123 -9.21 -3.78 2.48
CA GLU A 123 -10.03 -2.64 2.09
C GLU A 123 -9.19 -1.47 1.57
N TYR A 124 -8.07 -1.16 2.23
CA TYR A 124 -7.17 -0.10 1.78
C TYR A 124 -6.57 -0.41 0.41
N GLU A 125 -6.12 -1.64 0.18
CA GLU A 125 -5.60 -2.09 -1.13
C GLU A 125 -6.66 -1.97 -2.24
N LYS A 126 -7.94 -2.25 -1.95
CA LYS A 126 -9.04 -2.04 -2.93
C LYS A 126 -9.22 -0.56 -3.27
N ILE A 127 -9.07 0.33 -2.31
CA ILE A 127 -9.20 1.78 -2.56
C ILE A 127 -8.00 2.31 -3.35
N LEU A 128 -6.78 1.88 -3.02
CA LEU A 128 -5.58 2.21 -3.79
C LEU A 128 -5.72 1.78 -5.26
N ARG A 129 -6.21 0.55 -5.50
CA ARG A 129 -6.55 0.09 -6.86
C ARG A 129 -7.62 0.98 -7.48
N SER A 130 -8.71 1.28 -6.78
CA SER A 130 -9.76 2.17 -7.30
C SER A 130 -9.23 3.56 -7.71
N LYS A 131 -8.25 4.10 -6.97
CA LYS A 131 -7.57 5.35 -7.33
C LYS A 131 -6.79 5.22 -8.63
N PHE A 132 -6.03 4.13 -8.79
CA PHE A 132 -5.31 3.84 -10.04
C PHE A 132 -6.26 3.78 -11.24
N TYR A 133 -7.37 3.05 -11.13
CA TYR A 133 -8.38 2.93 -12.20
C TYR A 133 -9.08 4.25 -12.53
N ALA A 134 -9.17 5.17 -11.58
CA ALA A 134 -9.67 6.51 -11.86
C ALA A 134 -8.66 7.36 -12.64
N LEU A 135 -7.35 7.18 -12.40
CA LEU A 135 -6.29 7.98 -12.98
C LEU A 135 -5.81 7.47 -14.34
N VAL A 136 -5.85 6.16 -14.59
CA VAL A 136 -5.30 5.52 -15.79
C VAL A 136 -6.42 5.05 -16.72
N SER A 137 -6.30 5.35 -18.01
CA SER A 137 -7.17 4.85 -19.07
C SER A 137 -6.81 3.41 -19.40
N ASN A 138 -7.79 2.55 -19.67
CA ASN A 138 -7.56 1.10 -19.90
C ASN A 138 -6.74 0.45 -18.76
N ALA A 139 -6.98 0.87 -17.51
CA ALA A 139 -6.19 0.51 -16.34
C ALA A 139 -6.00 -1.01 -16.14
N ASP A 140 -6.92 -1.85 -16.62
CA ASP A 140 -6.79 -3.32 -16.60
C ASP A 140 -5.50 -3.80 -17.26
N GLU A 141 -5.05 -3.15 -18.34
CA GLU A 141 -3.81 -3.50 -19.05
C GLU A 141 -2.55 -3.13 -18.25
N TYR A 142 -2.67 -2.19 -17.31
CA TYR A 142 -1.56 -1.57 -16.59
C TYR A 142 -1.53 -1.91 -15.09
N VAL A 143 -2.56 -2.54 -14.54
CA VAL A 143 -2.70 -2.75 -13.08
C VAL A 143 -1.53 -3.54 -12.47
N ALA A 144 -0.88 -4.40 -13.26
CA ALA A 144 0.29 -5.16 -12.83
C ALA A 144 1.49 -4.28 -12.46
N ILE A 145 1.49 -3.00 -12.85
CA ILE A 145 2.52 -2.05 -12.40
C ILE A 145 2.49 -1.84 -10.88
N LEU A 146 1.32 -1.96 -10.26
CA LEU A 146 1.21 -1.83 -8.82
C LEU A 146 2.04 -2.90 -8.12
N ASP A 147 2.06 -4.12 -8.68
CA ASP A 147 2.75 -5.26 -8.08
C ASP A 147 4.29 -5.15 -8.15
N VAL A 148 4.84 -4.24 -8.97
CA VAL A 148 6.29 -3.98 -9.03
C VAL A 148 6.75 -2.84 -8.13
N ILE A 149 5.82 -2.06 -7.55
CA ILE A 149 6.16 -0.98 -6.62
C ILE A 149 6.66 -1.60 -5.31
N PRO A 150 7.89 -1.30 -4.86
CA PRO A 150 8.41 -1.81 -3.61
C PRO A 150 7.52 -1.45 -2.42
N PHE A 151 7.16 -2.46 -1.63
CA PHE A 151 6.23 -2.35 -0.52
C PHE A 151 6.77 -3.00 0.75
N GLN A 152 6.66 -2.28 1.87
CA GLN A 152 7.02 -2.78 3.19
C GLN A 152 5.84 -2.53 4.13
N TYR A 153 4.94 -3.50 4.23
CA TYR A 153 3.77 -3.37 5.10
C TYR A 153 4.16 -2.99 6.55
N PRO A 154 3.46 -2.04 7.20
CA PRO A 154 2.25 -1.34 6.76
C PRO A 154 2.49 -0.03 5.98
N ASN A 155 3.70 0.22 5.48
CA ASN A 155 4.08 1.46 4.82
C ASN A 155 3.70 1.49 3.33
N TYR A 156 2.72 2.34 2.98
CA TYR A 156 2.24 2.54 1.60
C TYR A 156 2.89 3.75 0.90
N SER A 157 3.96 4.34 1.43
CA SER A 157 4.54 5.60 0.93
C SER A 157 4.88 5.57 -0.57
N ASN A 158 5.49 4.50 -1.07
CA ASN A 158 5.84 4.37 -2.49
C ASN A 158 4.59 4.30 -3.38
N TYR A 159 3.58 3.55 -2.96
CA TYR A 159 2.28 3.47 -3.63
C TYR A 159 1.57 4.82 -3.67
N LEU A 160 1.50 5.51 -2.53
CA LEU A 160 0.89 6.82 -2.41
C LEU A 160 1.63 7.88 -3.24
N SER A 161 2.97 7.84 -3.22
CA SER A 161 3.80 8.72 -4.04
C SER A 161 3.57 8.49 -5.53
N PHE A 162 3.50 7.23 -5.96
CA PHE A 162 3.21 6.87 -7.35
C PHE A 162 1.84 7.37 -7.81
N LEU A 163 0.78 7.08 -7.03
CA LEU A 163 -0.57 7.55 -7.33
C LEU A 163 -0.68 9.08 -7.30
N GLY A 164 0.03 9.74 -6.39
CA GLY A 164 0.11 11.20 -6.32
C GLY A 164 0.77 11.82 -7.54
N ARG A 165 1.82 11.19 -8.09
CA ARG A 165 2.47 11.62 -9.34
C ARG A 165 1.52 11.52 -10.53
N LEU A 166 0.75 10.43 -10.64
CA LEU A 166 -0.28 10.27 -11.66
C LEU A 166 -1.37 11.35 -11.55
N GLU A 167 -1.82 11.66 -10.33
CA GLU A 167 -2.80 12.70 -10.07
C GLU A 167 -2.29 14.09 -10.47
N ILE A 168 -1.03 14.42 -10.17
CA ILE A 168 -0.40 15.68 -10.58
C ILE A 168 -0.24 15.77 -12.10
N ALA A 169 0.13 14.65 -12.73
CA ALA A 169 0.32 14.57 -14.17
C ALA A 169 -0.96 14.75 -14.98
N THR A 170 -2.13 14.51 -14.36
CA THR A 170 -3.45 14.62 -14.98
C THR A 170 -3.65 16.04 -15.55
N PRO A 171 -3.58 16.24 -16.89
CA PRO A 171 -3.50 17.56 -17.48
C PRO A 171 -4.80 18.33 -17.21
N ARG A 172 -4.70 19.48 -16.52
CA ARG A 172 -5.83 20.39 -16.31
C ARG A 172 -6.34 20.84 -17.67
N ARG A 173 -7.64 20.68 -17.93
CA ARG A 173 -8.28 21.21 -19.13
C ARG A 173 -8.08 22.74 -19.14
N THR A 174 -7.18 23.24 -19.97
CA THR A 174 -7.17 24.66 -20.34
C THR A 174 -8.29 24.84 -21.35
N ASP A 175 -9.34 25.56 -20.96
CA ASP A 175 -10.44 25.92 -21.85
C ASP A 175 -9.87 26.65 -23.08
N PRO A 176 -9.98 26.11 -24.30
CA PRO A 176 -9.48 26.78 -25.50
C PRO A 176 -10.25 28.08 -25.80
N GLU A 177 -11.43 28.25 -25.20
CA GLU A 177 -12.34 29.39 -25.41
C GLU A 177 -12.08 30.58 -24.47
N LYS A 178 -11.04 30.52 -23.62
CA LYS A 178 -10.56 31.66 -22.83
C LYS A 178 -9.17 32.11 -23.29
N LYS A 179 -9.11 32.72 -24.48
CA LYS A 179 -8.02 33.60 -24.91
C LYS A 179 -8.57 34.82 -25.62
#